data_AF-A0A6J1IAU1-F1
#
_entry.id   AF-A0A6J1IAU1-F1
#
_cell.length_a   1.000
_cell.length_b   1.000
_cell.length_c   1.000
_cell.angle_alpha   90.00
_cell.angle_beta   90.00
_cell.angle_gamma   90.00
#
_symmetry.space_group_name_H-M   'P 1'
#
loop_
_entity.id
_entity.type
_entity.pdbx_description
1 polymer ?
#
loop_
_entity_poly.entity_id
_entity_poly.type
_entity_poly.pdbx_seq_one_letter_code
_entity_poly.pdbx_strand_id
1 'polypeptide(L)'
;MASSSDSTPTAFSGFFTCFALIFFILLPLVHAHSSASAPAPAPASDGTSIDQGIAYVLMLMALVLTYLIHPLDASSYQFFLN
;
A
#
# COMPACT_ATOMS: atom_id res chain seq x y z
N MET A 1 30.00 -29.77 -8.66
CA MET A 1 28.66 -29.43 -8.14
C MET A 1 28.65 -27.93 -7.86
N ALA A 2 28.15 -27.15 -8.82
CA ALA A 2 28.01 -25.70 -8.65
C ALA A 2 26.81 -25.45 -7.73
N SER A 3 27.03 -24.73 -6.63
CA SER A 3 25.99 -24.31 -5.72
C SER A 3 25.13 -23.27 -6.44
N SER A 4 23.92 -23.64 -6.84
CA SER A 4 22.91 -22.73 -7.36
C SER A 4 22.54 -21.77 -6.23
N SER A 5 23.06 -20.55 -6.28
CA SER A 5 22.63 -19.47 -5.41
C SER A 5 21.16 -19.20 -5.68
N ASP A 6 20.31 -19.60 -4.74
CA ASP A 6 18.90 -19.24 -4.72
C ASP A 6 18.79 -17.72 -4.69
N SER A 7 18.60 -17.11 -5.86
CA SER A 7 18.18 -15.72 -6.01
C SER A 7 16.71 -15.62 -5.63
N THR A 8 16.42 -15.88 -4.36
CA THR A 8 15.18 -15.39 -3.75
C THR A 8 15.24 -13.87 -3.80
N PRO A 9 14.20 -13.17 -4.26
CA PRO A 9 14.17 -11.71 -4.27
C PRO A 9 13.99 -11.22 -2.82
N THR A 10 15.05 -11.33 -2.02
CA THR A 10 15.12 -10.94 -0.61
C THR A 10 14.77 -9.47 -0.41
N ALA A 11 15.05 -8.63 -1.41
CA ALA A 11 14.67 -7.22 -1.43
C ALA A 11 13.15 -7.01 -1.52
N PHE A 12 12.45 -7.77 -2.37
CA PHE A 12 10.99 -7.66 -2.53
C PHE A 12 10.25 -8.18 -1.28
N SER A 13 10.73 -9.30 -0.73
CA SER A 13 10.24 -9.85 0.53
C SER A 13 10.49 -8.89 1.71
N GLY A 14 11.65 -8.25 1.75
CA GLY A 14 12.01 -7.25 2.77
C GLY A 14 11.09 -6.02 2.74
N PHE A 15 10.83 -5.47 1.55
CA PHE A 15 9.91 -4.34 1.38
C PHE A 15 8.50 -4.69 1.86
N PHE A 16 7.95 -5.83 1.43
CA PHE A 16 6.62 -6.27 1.83
C PHE A 16 6.53 -6.48 3.35
N THR A 17 7.58 -7.05 3.96
CA THR A 17 7.68 -7.25 5.40
C THR A 17 7.69 -5.91 6.14
N CYS A 18 8.51 -4.94 5.72
CA CYS A 18 8.54 -3.61 6.31
C CYS A 18 7.19 -2.89 6.17
N PHE A 19 6.57 -2.97 4.99
CA PHE A 19 5.27 -2.36 4.74
C PHE A 19 4.18 -2.96 5.64
N ALA A 20 4.11 -4.29 5.75
CA ALA A 20 3.16 -4.99 6.61
C ALA A 20 3.36 -4.64 8.10
N LEU A 21 4.62 -4.54 8.55
CA LEU A 21 4.94 -4.15 9.93
C LEU A 21 4.51 -2.71 10.23
N ILE A 22 4.78 -1.77 9.32
CA ILE A 22 4.34 -0.38 9.47
C ILE A 22 2.82 -0.31 9.53
N PHE A 23 2.11 -1.02 8.64
CA PHE A 23 0.65 -1.04 8.63
C PHE A 23 0.07 -1.66 9.90
N PHE A 24 0.67 -2.75 10.39
CA PHE A 24 0.28 -3.41 11.64
C PHE A 24 0.46 -2.50 12.86
N ILE A 25 1.56 -1.73 12.92
CA ILE A 25 1.83 -0.76 13.99
C ILE A 25 0.87 0.42 13.93
N LEU A 26 0.45 0.85 12.74
CA LEU A 26 -0.46 1.99 12.55
C LEU A 26 -1.95 1.61 12.65
N LEU A 27 -2.31 0.33 12.53
CA LEU A 27 -3.69 -0.16 12.60
C LEU A 27 -4.45 0.21 13.90
N PRO A 28 -3.82 0.21 15.10
CA PRO A 28 -4.47 0.65 16.34
C PRO A 28 -4.77 2.16 16.35
N LEU A 29 -4.03 2.98 15.59
CA LEU A 29 -4.24 4.43 15.52
C LEU A 29 -5.55 4.80 14.80
N VAL A 30 -6.06 3.89 13.96
CA VAL A 30 -7.32 4.05 13.21
C VAL A 30 -8.55 3.71 14.06
N HIS A 31 -8.37 3.01 15.19
CA HIS A 31 -9.46 2.74 16.14
C HIS A 31 -9.77 4.00 16.95
N ALA A 32 -10.69 4.80 16.41
CA ALA A 32 -11.15 6.05 16.99
C ALA A 32 -11.54 5.91 18.48
N HIS A 33 -11.05 6.88 19.27
CA HIS A 33 -11.45 7.13 20.65
C HIS A 33 -12.98 7.07 20.80
N SER A 34 -13.49 6.05 21.48
CA SER A 34 -14.83 6.09 22.06
C SER A 34 -14.78 6.99 23.30
N SER A 35 -15.03 8.29 23.10
CA SER A 35 -15.17 9.25 24.20
C SER A 35 -16.51 9.04 24.90
N ALA A 36 -16.51 8.32 26.01
CA ALA A 36 -17.65 8.30 26.92
C ALA A 36 -17.61 9.54 27.82
N SER A 37 -18.47 10.54 27.58
CA SER A 37 -18.91 11.46 28.63
C SER A 37 -20.16 12.28 28.22
N ALA A 38 -21.24 12.15 29.01
CA ALA A 38 -22.54 12.86 28.96
C ALA A 38 -23.38 12.68 27.67
N PRO A 39 -24.70 12.98 27.65
CA PRO A 39 -25.46 13.16 26.42
C PRO A 39 -24.92 14.36 25.62
N ALA A 40 -23.81 14.12 24.92
CA ALA A 40 -23.21 15.00 23.95
C ALA A 40 -23.97 14.84 22.61
N PRO A 41 -23.93 15.87 21.73
CA PRO A 41 -24.50 15.79 20.37
C PRO A 41 -24.15 14.47 19.68
N ALA A 42 -25.07 13.98 18.84
CA ALA A 42 -24.94 12.69 18.14
C ALA A 42 -23.51 12.51 17.58
N PRO A 43 -22.89 11.33 17.70
CA PRO A 43 -21.55 11.09 17.20
C PRO A 43 -21.44 11.49 15.73
N ALA A 44 -20.73 12.57 15.41
CA ALA A 44 -20.26 12.83 14.07
C ALA A 44 -19.09 11.88 13.81
N SER A 45 -19.41 10.63 13.50
CA SER A 45 -18.44 9.64 13.04
C SER A 45 -18.06 10.00 11.60
N ASP A 46 -17.16 10.97 11.42
CA ASP A 46 -16.67 11.39 10.10
C ASP A 46 -15.69 10.35 9.53
N GLY A 47 -16.23 9.17 9.19
CA GLY A 47 -15.55 8.09 8.46
C GLY A 47 -15.04 8.53 7.08
N THR A 48 -15.43 9.73 6.62
CA THR A 48 -14.91 10.38 5.42
C THR A 48 -13.40 10.55 5.44
N SER A 49 -12.78 10.77 6.60
CA SER A 49 -11.32 10.91 6.69
C SER A 49 -10.59 9.59 6.40
N ILE A 50 -11.16 8.46 6.81
CA ILE A 50 -10.67 7.11 6.49
C ILE A 50 -10.88 6.83 5.01
N ASP A 51 -12.08 7.12 4.49
CA ASP A 51 -12.40 6.93 3.07
C ASP A 51 -11.50 7.79 2.17
N GLN A 52 -11.18 9.03 2.58
CA GLN A 52 -10.28 9.93 1.89
C GLN A 52 -8.83 9.43 1.93
N GLY A 53 -8.39 8.87 3.06
CA GLY A 53 -7.08 8.22 3.16
C GLY A 53 -6.96 7.03 2.20
N ILE A 54 -7.96 6.15 2.19
CA ILE A 54 -8.02 5.02 1.24
C ILE A 54 -8.06 5.56 -0.20
N ALA A 55 -8.85 6.60 -0.48
CA ALA A 55 -8.91 7.22 -1.81
C ALA A 55 -7.55 7.75 -2.27
N TYR A 56 -6.79 8.43 -1.40
CA TYR A 56 -5.44 8.90 -1.73
C TYR A 56 -4.45 7.76 -1.95
N VAL A 57 -4.52 6.69 -1.14
CA VAL A 57 -3.67 5.50 -1.32
C VAL A 57 -3.99 4.81 -2.65
N LEU A 58 -5.28 4.65 -2.98
CA LEU A 58 -5.71 4.08 -4.26
C LEU A 58 -5.28 4.97 -5.44
N MET A 59 -5.36 6.30 -5.30
CA MET A 59 -4.90 7.25 -6.31
C MET A 59 -3.39 7.16 -6.55
N LEU A 60 -2.59 7.06 -5.48
CA LEU A 60 -1.13 6.89 -5.55
C LEU A 60 -0.77 5.53 -6.15
N MET A 61 -1.45 4.46 -5.75
CA MET A 61 -1.30 3.13 -6.34
C MET A 61 -1.57 3.18 -7.85
N ALA A 62 -2.67 3.80 -8.28
CA ALA A 62 -3.01 3.96 -9.69
C ALA A 62 -1.94 4.75 -10.44
N LEU A 63 -1.45 5.86 -9.89
CA LEU A 63 -0.41 6.67 -10.51
C LEU A 63 0.89 5.86 -10.71
N VAL A 64 1.31 5.10 -9.70
CA VAL A 64 2.47 4.20 -9.78
C VAL A 64 2.25 3.11 -10.83
N LEU A 65 1.10 2.41 -10.79
CA LEU A 65 0.79 1.36 -11.77
C LEU A 65 0.82 1.88 -13.20
N THR A 66 0.21 3.04 -13.44
CA THR A 66 0.16 3.64 -14.79
C THR A 66 1.55 4.08 -15.25
N TYR A 67 2.37 4.65 -14.34
CA TYR A 67 3.75 5.03 -14.62
C TYR A 67 4.66 3.82 -14.88
N LEU A 68 4.41 2.68 -14.23
CA LEU A 68 5.18 1.45 -14.43
C LEU A 68 4.75 0.68 -15.67
N ILE A 69 3.46 0.66 -16.00
CA ILE A 69 2.96 0.01 -17.22
C ILE A 69 3.51 0.71 -18.47
N HIS A 70 3.72 2.03 -18.45
CA HIS A 70 4.24 2.80 -19.58
C HIS A 70 5.62 2.30 -20.12
N PRO A 71 6.68 2.16 -19.30
CA PRO A 71 7.96 1.60 -19.72
C PRO A 71 7.91 0.08 -19.90
N LEU A 72 7.06 -0.65 -19.17
CA LEU A 72 6.90 -2.10 -19.34
C LEU A 72 6.30 -2.43 -20.71
N ASP A 73 5.27 -1.71 -21.14
CA ASP A 73 4.66 -1.83 -22.46
C ASP A 73 5.70 -1.50 -23.56
N ALA A 74 6.42 -0.39 -23.45
CA ALA A 74 7.50 -0.03 -24.39
C ALA A 74 8.62 -1.09 -24.46
N SER A 75 9.02 -1.65 -23.32
CA SER A 75 10.03 -2.71 -23.25
C SER A 75 9.55 -4.02 -23.87
N SER A 76 8.26 -4.33 -23.75
CA SER A 76 7.66 -5.53 -24.32
C SER A 76 7.70 -5.49 -25.85
N TYR A 77 7.37 -4.35 -26.48
CA TYR A 77 7.51 -4.18 -27.92
C TYR A 77 8.96 -4.32 -28.39
N GLN A 78 9.90 -3.72 -27.66
CA GLN A 78 11.34 -3.85 -27.96
C GLN A 78 11.82 -5.30 -27.88
N PHE A 79 11.34 -6.07 -26.90
CA PHE A 79 11.65 -7.49 -26.78
C PHE A 79 11.10 -8.33 -27.94
N PHE A 80 9.90 -8.02 -28.45
CA PHE A 80 9.33 -8.75 -29.59
C PHE A 80 9.98 -8.41 -30.95
N LEU A 81 10.69 -7.29 -31.04
CA LEU A 81 11.31 -6.79 -32.28
C LEU A 81 12.79 -7.16 -32.43
N ASN A 82 13.38 -7.83 -31.44
CA ASN A 82 14.78 -8.27 -31.41
C ASN A 82 14.90 -9.80 -31.46
#